data_AF-A0A5J4VPA1-F1
#
_entry.id   AF-A0A5J4VPA1-F1
#
_cell.length_a   1.000
_cell.length_b   1.000
_cell.length_c   1.000
_cell.angle_alpha   90.00
_cell.angle_beta   90.00
_cell.angle_gamma   90.00
#
_symmetry.space_group_name_H-M   'P 1'
#
loop_
_entity.id
_entity.type
_entity.pdbx_description
1 polymer ?
#
loop_
_entity_poly.entity_id
_entity_poly.type
_entity_poly.pdbx_seq_one_letter_code
_entity_poly.pdbx_strand_id
1 'polypeptide(L)'
;MINQNIYFYDDEHKVYYLGDIIKYVDEEQDEDNETNESDIQTVSDFPQEVDILIVQEEIDGKLVQHAFAIANKETLTGLKFCPFCKSKGFDTKSSNLLRDYEKHTKKCEQNGGKIVKTVQLDQIAKPFCPHITQNKTYQYLLAH
;
A
#
# COMPACT_ATOMS: atom_id res chain seq x y z
N MET A 1 -15.66 9.68 -2.35
CA MET A 1 -14.48 8.78 -2.33
C MET A 1 -14.03 8.44 -0.90
N ILE A 2 -14.16 7.18 -0.47
CA ILE A 2 -13.67 6.69 0.84
C ILE A 2 -12.53 5.70 0.58
N ASN A 3 -11.35 5.94 1.15
CA ASN A 3 -10.23 5.00 1.07
C ASN A 3 -10.26 4.12 2.33
N GLN A 4 -10.27 2.80 2.16
CA GLN A 4 -10.24 1.85 3.28
C GLN A 4 -8.85 1.20 3.36
N ASN A 5 -8.21 1.28 4.53
CA ASN A 5 -6.98 0.54 4.81
C ASN A 5 -7.34 -0.63 5.72
N ILE A 6 -7.10 -1.86 5.27
CA ILE A 6 -7.45 -3.07 6.01
C ILE A 6 -6.19 -3.62 6.68
N TYR A 7 -6.20 -3.74 7.99
CA TYR A 7 -5.15 -4.36 8.78
C TYR A 7 -5.63 -5.72 9.28
N PHE A 8 -4.75 -6.70 9.31
CA PHE A 8 -4.99 -7.98 9.93
C PHE A 8 -4.08 -8.13 11.14
N TYR A 9 -4.62 -8.73 12.19
CA TYR A 9 -3.84 -9.11 13.37
C TYR A 9 -3.61 -10.62 13.37
N ASP A 10 -2.34 -11.01 13.47
CA ASP A 10 -1.92 -12.39 13.70
C ASP A 10 -1.69 -12.59 15.19
N ASP A 11 -2.51 -13.42 15.83
CA ASP A 11 -2.43 -13.71 17.26
C ASP A 11 -1.18 -14.56 17.62
N GLU A 12 -0.74 -15.45 16.71
CA GLU A 12 0.40 -16.34 16.95
C GLU A 12 1.70 -15.54 17.03
N HIS A 13 1.90 -14.63 16.08
CA HIS A 13 3.11 -13.82 15.99
C HIS A 13 2.99 -12.45 16.67
N LYS A 14 1.77 -12.06 17.11
CA LYS A 14 1.44 -10.75 17.67
C LYS A 14 1.88 -9.60 16.77
N VAL A 15 1.66 -9.76 15.47
CA VAL A 15 2.04 -8.79 14.45
C VAL A 15 0.83 -8.31 13.66
N TYR A 16 0.91 -7.05 13.22
CA TYR A 16 -0.07 -6.45 12.32
C TYR A 16 0.50 -6.41 10.90
N TYR A 17 -0.32 -6.76 9.91
CA TYR A 17 0.03 -6.59 8.51
C TYR A 17 -1.08 -5.84 7.75
N LEU A 18 -0.66 -4.96 6.85
CA LEU A 18 -1.55 -4.22 5.96
C LEU A 18 -1.93 -5.14 4.79
N GLY A 19 -3.22 -5.32 4.57
CA GLY A 19 -3.79 -6.01 3.41
C GLY A 19 -3.92 -5.09 2.18
N ASP A 20 -4.97 -5.31 1.40
CA ASP A 20 -5.23 -4.51 0.20
C ASP A 20 -5.87 -3.15 0.52
N ILE A 21 -5.53 -2.14 -0.28
CA ILE A 21 -6.15 -0.81 -0.26
C ILE A 21 -7.25 -0.78 -1.32
N ILE A 22 -8.52 -0.74 -0.90
CA ILE A 22 -9.66 -0.65 -1.81
C ILE A 22 -10.01 0.83 -2.00
N LYS A 23 -9.96 1.29 -3.26
CA LYS A 23 -10.40 2.63 -3.67
C LYS A 23 -11.71 2.49 -4.43
N TYR A 24 -12.78 3.09 -3.93
CA TYR A 24 -14.03 3.18 -4.67
C TYR A 24 -13.92 4.31 -5.69
N VAL A 25 -14.10 3.98 -6.98
CA VAL A 25 -14.21 4.96 -8.06
C VAL A 25 -15.68 5.01 -8.45
N ASP A 26 -16.32 6.15 -8.20
CA ASP A 26 -17.69 6.38 -8.65
C ASP A 26 -17.65 6.56 -10.18
N GLU A 27 -18.22 5.62 -10.92
CA GLU A 27 -18.42 5.73 -12.38
C GLU A 27 -19.63 6.64 -12.66
N GLU A 28 -19.51 7.94 -12.39
CA GLU A 28 -20.48 8.92 -12.92
C GLU A 28 -19.98 9.42 -14.27
N GLN A 29 -20.83 9.21 -15.29
CA GLN A 29 -20.59 9.44 -16.70
C GLN A 29 -20.31 10.91 -17.00
N ASP A 30 -19.31 11.12 -17.86
CA ASP A 30 -19.07 12.38 -18.57
C ASP A 30 -20.31 12.75 -19.40
N GLU A 31 -21.01 13.83 -19.02
CA GLU A 31 -21.75 14.66 -19.98
C GLU A 31 -21.48 16.15 -19.70
N ASP A 32 -21.02 16.81 -20.75
CA ASP A 32 -20.59 18.20 -20.81
C ASP A 32 -21.65 19.19 -20.28
N ASN A 33 -21.21 20.21 -19.52
CA ASN A 33 -21.73 21.57 -19.70
C ASN A 33 -20.89 22.63 -18.97
N GLU A 34 -20.33 23.54 -19.76
CA GLU A 34 -19.81 24.84 -19.32
C GLU A 34 -20.96 25.72 -18.79
N THR A 35 -20.85 26.25 -17.57
CA THR A 35 -21.29 27.63 -17.25
C THR A 35 -20.81 28.08 -15.87
N ASN A 36 -20.58 29.39 -15.77
CA ASN A 36 -19.76 30.08 -14.78
C ASN A 36 -20.35 30.24 -13.36
N GLU A 37 -19.43 30.29 -12.41
CA GLU A 37 -19.36 31.03 -11.13
C GLU A 37 -20.68 31.46 -10.44
N SER A 38 -20.95 30.89 -9.26
CA SER A 38 -21.08 31.67 -8.00
C SER A 38 -21.29 30.73 -6.80
N ASP A 39 -20.34 30.80 -5.87
CA ASP A 39 -20.48 30.56 -4.42
C ASP A 39 -21.51 29.53 -3.96
N ILE A 40 -21.14 28.25 -4.07
CA ILE A 40 -21.49 27.28 -3.04
C ILE A 40 -20.18 26.70 -2.55
N GLN A 41 -19.72 27.21 -1.41
CA GLN A 41 -18.63 26.63 -0.64
C GLN A 41 -19.15 25.32 -0.02
N THR A 42 -19.46 24.33 -0.87
CA THR A 42 -19.67 22.95 -0.46
C THR A 42 -18.35 22.50 0.14
N VAL A 43 -18.43 22.01 1.37
CA VAL A 43 -17.36 21.39 2.14
C VAL A 43 -16.87 20.15 1.37
N SER A 44 -16.07 20.38 0.34
CA SER A 44 -15.53 19.38 -0.55
C SER A 44 -14.12 18.96 -0.11
N ASP A 45 -13.78 17.72 -0.42
CA ASP A 45 -12.42 17.32 -0.82
C ASP A 45 -11.40 16.82 0.21
N PHE A 46 -11.81 16.37 1.39
CA PHE A 46 -10.98 15.39 2.12
C PHE A 46 -11.46 13.97 1.85
N PRO A 47 -10.71 13.11 1.13
CA PRO A 47 -11.07 11.70 1.05
C PRO A 47 -11.02 11.13 2.47
N GLN A 48 -12.19 10.78 3.00
CA GLN A 48 -12.31 10.23 4.34
C GLN A 48 -11.63 8.86 4.34
N GLU A 49 -10.49 8.76 5.00
CA GLU A 49 -9.77 7.49 5.14
C GLU A 49 -10.28 6.77 6.38
N VAL A 50 -10.67 5.51 6.22
CA VAL A 50 -11.11 4.66 7.33
C VAL A 50 -10.09 3.53 7.47
N ASP A 51 -9.41 3.48 8.61
CA ASP A 51 -8.54 2.36 8.96
C ASP A 51 -9.41 1.28 9.65
N ILE A 52 -9.36 0.04 9.16
CA ILE A 52 -10.17 -1.08 9.64
C ILE A 52 -9.25 -2.21 10.11
N LEU A 53 -9.42 -2.72 11.33
CA LEU A 53 -8.75 -3.92 11.82
C LEU A 53 -9.67 -5.12 11.66
N ILE A 54 -9.15 -6.19 11.09
CA ILE A 54 -9.78 -7.51 11.07
C ILE A 54 -9.03 -8.40 12.06
N VAL A 55 -9.78 -8.94 13.03
CA VAL A 55 -9.31 -9.92 14.01
C VAL A 55 -10.06 -11.23 13.77
N GLN A 56 -9.34 -12.34 13.75
CA GLN A 56 -9.91 -13.68 13.61
C GLN A 56 -9.79 -14.41 14.94
N GLU A 57 -10.88 -15.01 15.40
CA GLU A 57 -10.93 -15.80 16.63
C GLU A 57 -11.71 -17.11 16.35
N GLU A 58 -11.30 -18.21 16.98
CA GLU A 58 -12.04 -19.46 16.93
C GLU A 58 -12.91 -19.59 18.18
N ILE A 59 -14.23 -19.56 17.99
CA ILE A 59 -15.22 -19.72 19.06
C ILE A 59 -16.05 -20.97 18.75
N ASP A 60 -16.03 -21.95 19.66
CA ASP A 60 -16.74 -23.23 19.53
C ASP A 60 -16.47 -23.99 18.20
N GLY A 61 -15.22 -23.98 17.74
CA GLY A 61 -14.81 -24.63 16.49
C GLY A 61 -15.23 -23.89 15.22
N LYS A 62 -15.67 -22.63 15.34
CA LYS A 62 -16.01 -21.76 14.21
C LYS A 62 -15.10 -20.54 14.19
N LEU A 63 -14.55 -20.25 13.01
CA LEU A 63 -13.81 -19.02 12.76
C LEU A 63 -14.80 -17.85 12.69
N VAL A 64 -14.65 -16.92 13.63
CA VAL A 64 -15.38 -15.66 13.69
C VAL A 64 -14.42 -14.54 13.31
N GLN A 65 -14.91 -13.58 12.52
CA GLN A 65 -14.15 -12.39 12.13
C GLN A 65 -14.79 -11.15 12.74
N HIS A 66 -13.97 -10.32 13.40
CA HIS A 66 -14.38 -9.04 13.96
C HIS A 66 -13.73 -7.91 13.17
N ALA A 67 -14.51 -6.91 12.78
CA ALA A 67 -14.04 -5.70 12.11
C ALA A 67 -14.17 -4.49 13.04
N PHE A 68 -13.07 -3.76 13.24
CA PHE A 68 -13.02 -2.57 14.09
C PHE A 68 -12.55 -1.37 13.31
N ALA A 69 -13.25 -0.24 13.40
CA ALA A 69 -12.73 1.03 12.92
C ALA A 69 -11.65 1.55 13.90
N ILE A 70 -10.47 1.89 13.39
CA ILE A 70 -9.35 2.38 14.17
C ILE A 70 -9.15 3.87 13.92
N ALA A 71 -8.98 4.64 14.99
CA ALA A 71 -8.66 6.06 14.89
C ALA A 71 -7.15 6.34 14.71
N ASN A 72 -6.28 5.49 15.26
CA ASN A 72 -4.83 5.65 15.19
C ASN A 72 -4.13 4.33 14.86
N LYS A 73 -3.81 4.13 13.58
CA LYS A 73 -3.08 2.96 13.09
C LYS A 73 -1.61 2.90 13.50
N GLU A 74 -0.97 4.03 13.77
CA GLU A 74 0.46 4.06 14.09
C GLU A 74 0.70 3.48 15.49
N THR A 75 -0.13 3.87 16.46
CA THR A 75 -0.09 3.31 17.82
C THR A 75 -0.39 1.81 17.82
N LEU A 76 -1.33 1.38 16.98
CA LEU A 76 -1.74 -0.02 16.88
C LEU A 76 -0.62 -0.89 16.27
N THR A 77 -0.08 -0.47 15.13
CA THR A 77 0.94 -1.25 14.40
C THR A 77 2.34 -1.08 14.97
N GLY A 78 2.60 -0.03 15.75
CA GLY A 78 3.95 0.35 16.18
C GLY A 78 4.83 0.88 15.03
N LEU A 79 4.24 1.07 13.85
CA LEU A 79 4.91 1.55 12.65
C LEU A 79 4.53 3.01 12.38
N LYS A 80 5.51 3.78 11.93
CA LYS A 80 5.30 5.12 11.40
C LYS A 80 5.08 5.04 9.90
N PHE A 81 4.00 5.62 9.38
CA PHE A 81 3.70 5.56 7.94
C PHE A 81 4.17 6.83 7.21
N CYS A 82 4.54 6.67 5.94
CA CYS A 82 4.84 7.81 5.08
C CYS A 82 3.55 8.62 4.78
N PRO A 83 3.55 9.95 4.96
CA PRO A 83 2.35 10.78 4.74
C PRO A 83 1.94 10.86 3.26
N PHE A 84 2.89 10.63 2.33
CA PHE A 84 2.65 10.76 0.89
C PHE A 84 2.08 9.50 0.26
N CYS A 85 2.73 8.34 0.47
CA CYS A 85 2.27 7.07 -0.13
C CYS A 85 1.34 6.26 0.77
N LYS A 86 1.29 6.57 2.08
CA LYS A 86 0.46 5.91 3.13
C LYS A 86 0.58 4.38 3.25
N SER A 87 1.45 3.77 2.47
CA SER A 87 1.65 2.32 2.35
C SER A 87 2.98 1.88 2.95
N LYS A 88 4.01 2.72 2.88
CA LYS A 88 5.31 2.40 3.49
C LYS A 88 5.28 2.68 4.99
N GLY A 89 5.31 1.60 5.78
CA GLY A 89 5.55 1.64 7.23
C GLY A 89 7.04 1.52 7.58
N PHE A 90 7.43 2.17 8.67
CA PHE A 90 8.78 2.15 9.25
C PHE A 90 8.71 1.75 10.72
N ASP A 91 9.59 0.86 11.15
CA ASP A 91 9.65 0.43 12.54
C ASP A 91 10.19 1.56 13.43
N THR A 92 9.36 1.99 14.38
CA THR A 92 9.69 3.05 15.35
C THR A 92 10.86 2.68 16.27
N LYS A 93 11.15 1.38 16.43
CA LYS A 93 12.24 0.87 17.27
C LYS A 93 13.58 0.80 16.52
N SER A 94 13.58 0.99 15.21
CA SER A 94 14.80 0.87 14.40
C SER A 94 15.75 2.05 14.63
N SER A 95 17.05 1.78 14.84
CA SER A 95 18.07 2.83 15.03
C SER A 95 18.24 3.71 13.79
N ASN A 96 17.93 3.16 12.61
CA ASN A 96 18.04 3.84 11.32
C ASN A 96 16.74 4.55 10.88
N LEU A 97 15.71 4.56 11.73
CA LEU A 97 14.38 5.10 11.41
C LEU A 97 14.46 6.47 10.74
N LEU A 98 15.16 7.43 11.37
CA LEU A 98 15.22 8.81 10.88
C LEU A 98 15.79 8.90 9.47
N ARG A 99 16.93 8.24 9.23
CA ARG A 99 17.60 8.24 7.93
C ARG A 99 16.69 7.63 6.85
N ASP A 100 16.13 6.46 7.13
CA ASP A 100 15.36 5.71 6.14
C ASP A 100 14.00 6.37 5.87
N TYR A 101 13.37 6.91 6.92
CA TYR A 101 12.14 7.70 6.84
C TYR A 101 12.36 8.97 6.02
N GLU A 102 13.38 9.78 6.32
CA GLU A 102 13.67 11.01 5.57
C GLU A 102 14.01 10.73 4.11
N LYS A 103 14.87 9.73 3.86
CA LYS A 103 15.27 9.34 2.50
C LYS A 103 14.05 8.92 1.67
N HIS A 104 13.16 8.14 2.25
CA HIS A 104 11.92 7.76 1.58
C HIS A 104 10.99 8.95 1.38
N THR A 105 10.75 9.74 2.43
CA THR A 105 9.80 10.86 2.42
C THR A 105 10.15 11.86 1.32
N LYS A 106 11.42 12.28 1.20
CA LYS A 106 11.89 13.18 0.14
C LYS A 106 11.68 12.60 -1.27
N LYS A 107 12.02 11.32 -1.46
CA LYS A 107 11.80 10.64 -2.75
C LYS A 107 10.32 10.47 -3.07
N CYS A 108 9.51 10.20 -2.05
CA CYS A 108 8.08 9.94 -2.20
C CYS A 108 7.30 11.23 -2.52
N GLU A 109 7.69 12.34 -1.91
CA GLU A 109 7.18 13.68 -2.21
C GLU A 109 7.43 14.04 -3.68
N GLN A 110 8.65 13.86 -4.17
CA GLN A 110 9.01 14.08 -5.58
C GLN A 110 8.18 13.22 -6.56
N ASN A 111 7.78 12.03 -6.13
CA ASN A 111 6.95 11.11 -6.92
C ASN A 111 5.44 11.32 -6.73
N GLY A 112 5.01 12.37 -6.01
CA GLY A 112 3.60 12.64 -5.73
C GLY A 112 2.90 11.52 -4.96
N GLY A 113 3.61 10.84 -4.05
CA GLY A 113 3.06 9.72 -3.28
C GLY A 113 2.93 8.40 -4.04
N LYS A 114 3.25 8.36 -5.35
CA LYS A 114 3.19 7.13 -6.16
C LYS A 114 4.44 6.27 -5.94
N ILE A 115 4.24 4.98 -5.71
CA ILE A 115 5.33 4.02 -5.66
C ILE A 115 5.79 3.75 -7.10
N VAL A 116 6.80 4.50 -7.55
CA VAL A 116 7.43 4.27 -8.86
C VAL A 116 8.40 3.11 -8.73
N LYS A 117 7.96 1.90 -9.09
CA LYS A 117 8.85 0.76 -9.36
C LYS A 117 9.41 0.95 -10.76
N THR A 118 10.62 1.48 -10.88
CA THR A 118 11.33 1.48 -12.17
C THR A 118 11.71 0.05 -12.49
N VAL A 119 10.96 -0.60 -13.38
CA VAL A 119 11.39 -1.86 -14.00
C VAL A 119 12.51 -1.50 -14.95
N GLN A 120 13.74 -1.79 -14.58
CA GLN A 120 14.84 -1.77 -15.54
C GLN A 120 14.75 -3.05 -16.35
N LEU A 121 14.24 -2.94 -17.57
CA LEU A 121 14.38 -3.99 -18.55
C LEU A 121 15.84 -4.04 -18.98
N ASP A 122 16.41 -5.25 -19.03
CA ASP A 122 17.70 -5.44 -19.67
C ASP A 122 17.66 -4.80 -21.07
N GLN A 123 18.72 -4.11 -21.49
CA GLN A 123 18.77 -3.46 -22.82
C GLN A 123 18.51 -4.44 -23.97
N ILE A 124 18.76 -5.72 -23.72
CA ILE A 124 18.47 -6.82 -24.62
C ILE A 124 17.33 -7.62 -23.99
N ALA A 125 16.22 -7.74 -24.71
CA ALA A 125 15.17 -8.69 -24.35
C ALA A 125 15.78 -10.09 -24.32
N LYS A 126 15.98 -10.65 -23.12
CA LYS A 126 16.34 -12.07 -22.99
C LYS A 126 15.23 -12.87 -23.66
N PRO A 127 15.51 -13.64 -24.72
CA PRO A 127 14.48 -14.46 -25.34
C PRO A 127 13.93 -15.41 -24.27
N PHE A 128 12.62 -15.36 -24.03
CA PHE A 128 11.97 -16.32 -23.15
C PHE A 128 11.97 -17.67 -23.85
N CYS A 129 13.05 -18.44 -23.65
CA CYS A 129 13.22 -19.77 -24.19
C CYS A 129 13.41 -20.75 -23.02
N PRO A 130 12.30 -21.29 -22.48
CA PRO A 130 12.34 -22.20 -21.32
C PRO A 130 13.31 -23.37 -21.51
N HIS A 131 13.44 -23.87 -22.74
CA HIS A 131 14.34 -24.98 -23.05
C HIS A 131 15.83 -24.60 -22.95
N ILE A 132 16.18 -23.32 -23.18
CA ILE A 132 17.54 -22.79 -23.01
C ILE A 132 17.79 -22.42 -21.54
N THR A 133 16.83 -21.75 -20.88
CA THR A 133 16.99 -21.30 -19.48
C THR A 133 16.95 -22.44 -18.46
N GLN A 134 16.36 -23.59 -18.81
CA GLN A 134 16.39 -24.81 -18.00
C GLN A 134 17.61 -25.70 -18.28
N ASN A 135 18.46 -25.35 -19.24
CA ASN A 135 19.68 -26.09 -19.51
C ASN A 135 20.72 -25.84 -18.40
N LYS A 136 21.20 -26.92 -17.76
CA LYS A 136 22.18 -26.85 -16.64
C LYS A 136 23.46 -26.11 -17.02
N THR A 137 23.94 -26.27 -18.25
CA THR A 137 25.14 -25.60 -18.77
C THR A 137 24.92 -24.10 -18.91
N TYR A 138 23.75 -23.71 -19.43
CA TYR A 138 23.39 -22.30 -19.58
C TYR A 138 23.21 -21.61 -18.21
N GLN A 139 22.63 -22.30 -17.23
CA GLN A 139 22.56 -21.82 -15.85
C GLN A 139 23.96 -21.60 -15.24
N TYR A 140 24.89 -22.53 -15.47
CA TYR A 140 26.28 -22.39 -15.01
C TYR A 140 26.97 -21.16 -15.63
N LEU A 141 26.77 -20.91 -16.92
CA LEU A 141 27.38 -19.77 -17.63
C LEU A 141 26.82 -18.41 -17.20
N LEU A 142 25.59 -18.36 -16.68
CA LEU A 142 24.95 -17.13 -16.19
C LEU A 142 25.14 -16.88 -14.69
N ALA A 143 25.79 -17.79 -13.96
CA ALA A 143 25.96 -17.71 -12.50
C ALA A 143 27.11 -16.79 -12.05
N HIS A 144 27.75 -16.06 -12.97
CA HIS A 144 28.86 -15.14 -12.72
C HIS A 144 28.54 -13.71 -13.12
#